data_AF-A0A7J5Z501-F1
#
_entry.id   AF-A0A7J5Z501-F1
#
_cell.length_a   1.000
_cell.length_b   1.000
_cell.length_c   1.000
_cell.angle_alpha   90.00
_cell.angle_beta   90.00
_cell.angle_gamma   90.00
#
_symmetry.space_group_name_H-M   'P 1'
#
loop_
_entity.id
_entity.type
_entity.pdbx_description
1 polymer ?
#
loop_
_entity_poly.entity_id
_entity_poly.type
_entity_poly.pdbx_seq_one_letter_code
_entity_poly.pdbx_strand_id
1 'polypeptide(L)'
;MATGVAAWLPFARAAAIGWMPVANCPMPIAPKENRKRKDELIVLNVSGRRFQTWRTTLDRFPDTLLGSSEKDFFYNDEIKEYFFDRDPDAFRSILNFYRTGKLHYPRQECISAYDEELTFFGIIPESSATAVTKSIRTERGRI
;
A
#
# COMPACT_ATOMS: atom_id res chain seq x y z
N MET A 1 10.07 5.33 -1.91
CA MET A 1 9.14 4.51 -1.12
C MET A 1 9.89 3.89 0.05
N ALA A 2 9.70 4.50 1.21
CA ALA A 2 10.42 4.21 2.44
C ALA A 2 9.97 2.85 3.02
N THR A 3 10.86 1.87 2.98
CA THR A 3 10.81 0.72 3.87
C THR A 3 11.96 0.84 4.85
N GLY A 4 11.65 1.07 6.13
CA GLY A 4 12.55 0.67 7.21
C GLY A 4 13.39 1.74 7.89
N VAL A 5 12.89 2.96 8.10
CA VAL A 5 13.56 3.94 9.00
C VAL A 5 12.73 4.24 10.25
N ALA A 6 12.16 3.22 10.90
CA ALA A 6 11.41 3.42 12.14
C ALA A 6 11.95 2.63 13.34
N ALA A 7 12.89 1.70 13.14
CA ALA A 7 13.31 0.77 14.21
C ALA A 7 14.55 1.20 15.02
N TRP A 8 15.13 2.38 14.75
CA TRP A 8 16.35 2.84 15.42
C TRP A 8 16.12 3.94 16.46
N LEU A 9 14.87 4.19 16.87
CA LEU A 9 14.56 5.18 17.91
C LEU A 9 14.85 4.77 19.38
N PRO A 10 15.32 3.56 19.76
CA PRO A 10 15.75 3.34 21.15
C PRO A 10 17.17 3.84 21.45
N PHE A 11 18.06 3.96 20.44
CA PHE A 11 19.49 4.16 20.69
C PHE A 11 19.99 5.60 20.49
N ALA A 12 19.17 6.51 19.94
CA ALA A 12 19.55 7.91 19.74
C ALA A 12 19.54 8.78 21.03
N ARG A 13 19.48 8.18 22.22
CA ARG A 13 19.60 8.90 23.51
C ARG A 13 21.02 8.92 24.08
N ALA A 14 21.97 8.20 23.48
CA ALA A 14 23.30 8.04 24.07
C ALA A 14 24.33 9.12 23.71
N ALA A 15 23.95 10.17 22.96
CA ALA A 15 24.88 11.21 22.49
C ALA A 15 24.69 12.59 23.15
N ALA A 16 24.15 12.64 24.37
CA ALA A 16 24.05 13.88 25.15
C ALA A 16 24.73 13.72 26.51
N ILE A 17 25.99 13.25 26.51
CA ILE A 17 26.85 13.29 27.69
C ILE A 17 27.70 14.54 27.57
N GLY A 18 27.31 15.58 28.33
CA GLY A 18 28.24 16.62 28.76
C GLY A 18 28.11 17.98 28.07
N TRP A 19 26.98 18.69 28.28
CA TRP A 19 26.85 20.17 28.20
C TRP A 19 25.38 20.66 28.20
N MET A 20 24.48 19.95 28.90
CA MET A 20 23.20 20.55 29.27
C MET A 20 23.22 20.83 30.77
N PRO A 21 23.03 22.08 31.22
CA PRO A 21 22.80 22.33 32.63
C PRO A 21 21.57 21.54 33.02
N VAL A 22 21.61 20.93 34.21
CA VAL A 22 20.56 20.06 34.76
C VAL A 22 19.27 20.87 34.94
N ALA A 23 18.56 21.11 33.85
CA ALA A 23 17.21 21.59 33.88
C ALA A 23 16.37 20.40 34.29
N ASN A 24 15.78 20.48 35.48
CA ASN A 24 14.79 19.54 36.00
C ASN A 24 13.49 19.67 35.19
N CYS A 25 13.55 19.41 33.90
CA CYS A 25 12.39 19.34 33.02
C CYS A 25 11.86 17.90 33.12
N PRO A 26 10.67 17.66 33.68
CA PRO A 26 10.03 16.36 33.54
C PRO A 26 9.95 16.05 32.05
N MET A 27 10.35 14.84 31.68
CA MET A 27 10.35 14.41 30.29
C MET A 27 9.00 14.73 29.65
N PRO A 28 8.96 15.24 28.41
CA PRO A 28 7.71 15.32 27.67
C PRO A 28 7.13 13.90 27.63
N ILE A 29 5.90 13.78 28.13
CA ILE A 29 5.17 12.51 28.13
C ILE A 29 5.21 12.02 26.68
N ALA A 30 5.79 10.83 26.46
CA ALA A 30 5.82 10.22 25.13
C ALA A 30 4.41 10.33 24.55
N PRO A 31 4.24 10.83 23.31
CA PRO A 31 2.91 10.95 22.73
C PRO A 31 2.26 9.58 22.89
N LYS A 32 1.16 9.53 23.67
CA LYS A 32 0.35 8.32 23.77
C LYS A 32 -0.04 8.03 22.33
N GLU A 33 0.55 7.01 21.73
CA GLU A 33 0.23 6.54 20.38
C GLU A 33 -1.24 6.10 20.43
N ASN A 34 -2.11 7.09 20.23
CA ASN A 34 -3.51 6.98 20.51
C ASN A 34 -4.08 6.18 19.36
N ARG A 35 -4.32 4.90 19.66
CA ARG A 35 -4.91 3.89 18.77
C ARG A 35 -4.01 3.55 17.58
N LYS A 36 -3.11 2.58 17.80
CA LYS A 36 -2.87 1.58 16.75
C LYS A 36 -4.26 1.11 16.31
N ARG A 37 -4.76 1.58 15.16
CA ARG A 37 -5.91 0.94 14.51
C ARG A 37 -5.52 -0.53 14.46
N LYS A 38 -6.32 -1.39 15.11
CA LYS A 38 -5.98 -2.80 15.18
C LYS A 38 -5.77 -3.26 13.74
N ASP A 39 -4.65 -3.93 13.51
CA ASP A 39 -4.43 -4.64 12.27
C ASP A 39 -5.52 -5.69 12.17
N GLU A 40 -6.56 -5.37 11.41
CA GLU A 40 -7.73 -6.21 11.21
C GLU A 40 -7.65 -6.82 9.81
N LEU A 41 -7.97 -8.12 9.74
CA LEU A 41 -8.14 -8.81 8.48
C LEU A 41 -9.46 -8.39 7.87
N ILE A 42 -9.40 -7.91 6.63
CA ILE A 42 -10.56 -7.54 5.84
C ILE A 42 -10.77 -8.56 4.73
N VAL A 43 -12.04 -8.79 4.39
CA VAL A 43 -12.45 -9.71 3.33
C VAL A 43 -12.92 -8.90 2.12
N LEU A 44 -12.31 -9.17 0.98
CA LEU A 44 -12.58 -8.55 -0.32
C LEU A 44 -13.15 -9.65 -1.23
N ASN A 45 -14.45 -9.66 -1.45
CA ASN A 45 -15.13 -10.58 -2.35
C ASN A 45 -15.18 -9.98 -3.76
N VAL A 46 -14.51 -10.63 -4.71
CA VAL A 46 -14.44 -10.20 -6.11
C VAL A 46 -15.10 -11.25 -6.98
N SER A 47 -16.30 -10.96 -7.50
CA SER A 47 -17.12 -11.87 -8.31
C SER A 47 -17.28 -13.28 -7.71
N GLY A 48 -17.38 -13.36 -6.37
CA GLY A 48 -17.50 -14.61 -5.61
C GLY A 48 -16.18 -15.18 -5.07
N ARG A 49 -15.03 -14.70 -5.54
CA ARG A 49 -13.71 -15.10 -5.02
C ARG A 49 -13.33 -14.23 -3.83
N ARG A 50 -13.19 -14.85 -2.66
CA ARG A 50 -12.83 -14.15 -1.41
C ARG A 50 -11.32 -14.02 -1.25
N PHE A 51 -10.85 -12.79 -1.26
CA PHE A 51 -9.49 -12.40 -0.91
C PHE A 51 -9.46 -11.87 0.52
N GLN A 52 -8.36 -12.15 1.22
CA GLN A 52 -8.13 -11.64 2.57
C GLN A 52 -6.81 -10.88 2.61
N THR A 53 -6.83 -9.74 3.30
CA THR A 53 -5.63 -8.93 3.50
C THR A 53 -5.74 -8.13 4.79
N TRP A 54 -4.61 -7.62 5.28
CA TRP A 54 -4.58 -6.70 6.41
C TRP A 54 -5.05 -5.32 5.98
N ARG A 55 -5.81 -4.64 6.83
CA ARG A 55 -6.22 -3.24 6.60
C ARG A 55 -5.03 -2.33 6.32
N THR A 56 -3.95 -2.48 7.06
CA THR A 56 -2.69 -1.73 6.87
C THR A 56 -2.04 -1.93 5.51
N THR A 57 -2.32 -3.04 4.83
CA THR A 57 -1.80 -3.28 3.47
C THR A 57 -2.48 -2.35 2.47
N LEU A 58 -3.78 -2.10 2.62
CA LEU A 58 -4.51 -1.16 1.77
C LEU A 58 -4.17 0.29 2.13
N ASP A 59 -4.01 0.58 3.43
CA ASP A 59 -3.67 1.92 3.94
C ASP A 59 -2.31 2.44 3.42
N ARG A 60 -1.48 1.59 2.80
CA ARG A 60 -0.20 1.99 2.18
C ARG A 60 -0.38 2.96 1.01
N PHE A 61 -1.49 2.89 0.30
CA PHE A 61 -1.78 3.70 -0.88
C PHE A 61 -3.14 4.39 -0.73
N PRO A 62 -3.26 5.40 0.14
CA PRO A 62 -4.55 6.02 0.50
C PRO A 62 -5.26 6.73 -0.67
N ASP A 63 -4.50 7.05 -1.72
CA ASP A 63 -4.90 7.71 -2.95
C ASP A 63 -5.54 6.77 -3.99
N THR A 64 -5.67 5.47 -3.66
CA THR A 64 -6.37 4.45 -4.47
C THR A 64 -7.75 4.14 -3.91
N LEU A 65 -8.63 3.50 -4.69
CA LEU A 65 -10.00 3.15 -4.27
C LEU A 65 -10.01 2.29 -2.99
N LEU A 66 -9.10 1.31 -2.91
CA LEU A 66 -9.02 0.40 -1.76
C LEU A 66 -8.35 1.06 -0.54
N GLY A 67 -7.44 2.00 -0.75
CA GLY A 67 -6.82 2.75 0.34
C GLY A 67 -7.72 3.85 0.90
N SER A 68 -8.53 4.48 0.05
CA SER A 68 -9.41 5.60 0.40
C SER A 68 -10.68 5.13 1.13
N SER A 69 -11.55 6.07 1.52
CA SER A 69 -12.88 5.76 2.04
C SER A 69 -13.86 5.29 0.96
N GLU A 70 -13.47 5.31 -0.32
CA GLU A 70 -14.35 4.90 -1.41
C GLU A 70 -14.70 3.42 -1.38
N LYS A 71 -13.80 2.57 -0.86
CA LYS A 71 -14.12 1.15 -0.62
C LYS A 71 -15.37 0.96 0.25
N ASP A 72 -15.68 1.89 1.15
CA ASP A 72 -16.80 1.74 2.08
C ASP A 72 -18.17 1.79 1.37
N PHE A 73 -18.24 2.34 0.14
CA PHE A 73 -19.43 2.23 -0.73
C PHE A 73 -19.72 0.79 -1.18
N PHE A 74 -18.69 -0.06 -1.21
CA PHE A 74 -18.78 -1.46 -1.61
C PHE A 74 -18.88 -2.41 -0.41
N TYR A 75 -18.97 -1.86 0.81
CA TYR A 75 -19.05 -2.66 2.03
C TYR A 75 -20.48 -3.13 2.28
N ASN A 76 -20.66 -4.43 2.50
CA ASN A 76 -21.93 -5.01 2.92
C ASN A 76 -21.89 -5.29 4.44
N ASP A 77 -22.73 -4.58 5.21
CA ASP A 77 -22.78 -4.71 6.67
C ASP A 77 -23.35 -6.05 7.16
N GLU A 78 -24.26 -6.66 6.40
CA GLU A 78 -24.89 -7.94 6.76
C GLU A 78 -23.87 -9.09 6.73
N ILE A 79 -23.03 -9.10 5.69
CA ILE A 79 -22.05 -10.16 5.42
C ILE A 79 -20.66 -9.78 6.00
N LYS A 80 -20.46 -8.50 6.32
CA LYS A 80 -19.18 -7.91 6.77
C LYS A 80 -18.03 -8.12 5.79
N GLU A 81 -18.34 -8.05 4.49
CA GLU A 81 -17.36 -8.16 3.41
C GLU A 81 -17.54 -7.04 2.37
N TYR A 82 -16.45 -6.67 1.72
CA TYR A 82 -16.48 -5.76 0.58
C TYR A 82 -16.78 -6.55 -0.69
N PHE A 83 -17.72 -6.09 -1.53
CA PHE A 83 -18.10 -6.79 -2.74
C PHE A 83 -17.76 -5.98 -4.00
N PHE A 84 -17.06 -6.61 -4.94
CA PHE A 84 -16.69 -6.05 -6.23
C PHE A 84 -17.12 -6.98 -7.36
N ASP A 85 -17.92 -6.46 -8.29
CA ASP A 85 -18.34 -7.17 -9.51
C ASP A 85 -17.30 -6.96 -10.63
N ARG A 86 -16.06 -7.36 -10.36
CA ARG A 86 -14.86 -7.17 -11.23
C ARG A 86 -14.14 -8.49 -11.47
N ASP A 87 -13.15 -8.48 -12.36
CA ASP A 87 -12.38 -9.69 -12.68
C ASP A 87 -11.47 -10.14 -11.52
N PRO A 88 -11.64 -11.38 -10.99
CA PRO A 88 -10.87 -11.86 -9.85
C PRO A 88 -9.43 -12.29 -10.20
N ASP A 89 -9.10 -12.51 -11.46
CA ASP A 89 -7.76 -12.89 -11.90
C ASP A 89 -6.86 -11.65 -12.03
N ALA A 90 -7.40 -10.56 -12.62
CA ALA A 90 -6.79 -9.24 -12.62
C ALA A 90 -6.59 -8.71 -11.19
N PHE A 91 -7.60 -8.85 -10.33
CA PHE A 91 -7.56 -8.37 -8.94
C PHE A 91 -6.41 -8.97 -8.13
N ARG A 92 -5.99 -10.22 -8.43
CA ARG A 92 -4.86 -10.85 -7.76
C ARG A 92 -3.57 -10.05 -7.95
N SER A 93 -3.32 -9.55 -9.16
CA SER A 93 -2.15 -8.74 -9.48
C SER A 93 -2.23 -7.37 -8.80
N ILE A 94 -3.44 -6.80 -8.76
CA ILE A 94 -3.75 -5.54 -8.07
C ILE A 94 -3.49 -5.66 -6.56
N LEU A 95 -3.98 -6.71 -5.90
CA LEU A 95 -3.74 -6.92 -4.47
C LEU A 95 -2.24 -7.13 -4.16
N ASN A 96 -1.51 -7.79 -5.06
CA ASN A 96 -0.07 -7.97 -4.92
C ASN A 96 0.70 -6.64 -5.05
N PHE A 97 0.18 -5.66 -5.80
CA PHE A 97 0.74 -4.31 -5.83
C PHE A 97 0.69 -3.67 -4.43
N TYR A 98 -0.40 -3.77 -3.67
CA TYR A 98 -0.45 -3.25 -2.29
C TYR A 98 0.57 -3.91 -1.36
N ARG A 99 0.80 -5.22 -1.52
CA ARG A 99 1.75 -5.99 -0.70
C ARG A 99 3.21 -5.64 -1.01
N THR A 100 3.57 -5.67 -2.29
CA THR A 100 4.96 -5.58 -2.77
C THR A 100 5.37 -4.17 -3.19
N GLY A 101 4.41 -3.30 -3.50
CA GLY A 101 4.62 -2.00 -4.12
C GLY A 101 4.99 -2.06 -5.61
N LYS A 102 4.94 -3.25 -6.25
CA LYS A 102 5.29 -3.44 -7.66
C LYS A 102 4.10 -3.94 -8.44
N LEU A 103 3.84 -3.32 -9.58
CA LEU A 103 2.75 -3.72 -10.47
C LEU A 103 3.27 -4.77 -11.46
N HIS A 104 2.67 -5.96 -11.42
CA HIS A 104 3.01 -7.07 -12.31
C HIS A 104 1.88 -7.25 -13.33
N TYR A 105 2.23 -7.24 -14.62
CA TYR A 105 1.25 -7.50 -15.68
C TYR A 105 1.13 -9.02 -15.89
N PRO A 106 -0.08 -9.60 -15.75
CA PRO A 106 -0.32 -11.01 -16.05
C PRO A 106 -0.09 -11.28 -17.55
N ARG A 107 0.62 -12.38 -17.88
CA ARG A 107 0.94 -12.74 -19.28
C ARG A 107 -0.25 -13.30 -20.07
N GLN A 108 -1.29 -13.75 -19.37
CA GLN A 108 -2.42 -14.50 -19.96
C GLN A 108 -3.65 -13.62 -20.22
N GLU A 109 -3.69 -12.41 -19.68
CA GLU A 109 -4.80 -11.47 -19.85
C GLU A 109 -4.50 -10.42 -20.93
N CYS A 110 -5.56 -9.89 -21.52
CA CYS A 110 -5.46 -8.76 -22.43
C CYS A 110 -5.00 -7.51 -21.66
N ILE A 111 -3.97 -6.83 -22.18
CA ILE A 111 -3.42 -5.61 -21.58
C ILE A 111 -4.50 -4.53 -21.44
N SER A 112 -5.38 -4.39 -22.43
CA SER A 112 -6.47 -3.40 -22.42
C SER A 112 -7.47 -3.66 -21.30
N ALA A 113 -7.89 -4.92 -21.12
CA ALA A 113 -8.82 -5.29 -20.06
C ALA A 113 -8.20 -5.06 -18.68
N TYR A 114 -6.92 -5.38 -18.51
CA TYR A 114 -6.22 -5.13 -17.26
C TYR A 114 -6.07 -3.64 -16.96
N ASP A 115 -5.85 -2.79 -17.97
CA ASP A 115 -5.76 -1.33 -17.80
C ASP A 115 -7.08 -0.69 -17.36
N GLU A 116 -8.21 -1.22 -17.83
CA GLU A 116 -9.54 -0.85 -17.34
C GLU A 116 -9.71 -1.17 -15.85
N GLU A 117 -9.23 -2.34 -15.41
CA GLU A 117 -9.23 -2.69 -13.97
C GLU A 117 -8.32 -1.78 -13.15
N LEU A 118 -7.11 -1.49 -13.63
CA LEU A 118 -6.19 -0.57 -12.95
C LEU A 118 -6.82 0.82 -12.78
N THR A 119 -7.48 1.31 -13.82
CA THR A 119 -8.20 2.58 -13.80
C THR A 119 -9.33 2.56 -12.78
N PHE A 120 -10.10 1.47 -12.72
CA PHE A 120 -11.20 1.31 -11.75
C PHE A 120 -10.71 1.38 -10.30
N PHE A 121 -9.59 0.70 -9.97
CA PHE A 121 -9.04 0.73 -8.61
C PHE A 121 -8.20 1.98 -8.31
N GLY A 122 -8.12 2.93 -9.24
CA GLY A 122 -7.36 4.18 -9.08
C GLY A 122 -5.84 3.98 -9.08
N ILE A 123 -5.34 2.90 -9.70
CA ILE A 123 -3.91 2.62 -9.81
C ILE A 123 -3.42 3.16 -11.15
N ILE A 124 -2.87 4.36 -11.13
CA ILE A 124 -2.24 4.93 -12.33
C ILE A 124 -0.84 4.32 -12.46
N PRO A 125 -0.48 3.71 -13.60
CA PRO A 125 0.87 3.17 -13.78
C PRO A 125 1.98 4.23 -13.59
N GLU A 126 1.64 5.52 -13.78
CA GLU A 126 2.53 6.66 -13.57
C GLU A 126 2.79 7.01 -12.09
N SER A 127 1.93 6.68 -11.12
CA SER A 127 2.23 6.98 -9.71
C SER A 127 3.36 6.09 -9.14
N SER A 128 3.82 5.11 -9.92
CA SER A 128 5.06 4.36 -9.70
C SER A 128 6.30 4.93 -10.42
N ALA A 129 6.22 6.15 -10.98
CA ALA A 129 7.28 6.85 -11.73
C ALA A 129 8.51 7.28 -10.91
N THR A 130 8.88 6.53 -9.87
CA THR A 130 10.26 6.49 -9.36
C THR A 130 10.96 5.15 -9.65
N ALA A 131 10.29 4.14 -10.20
CA ALA A 131 10.94 2.84 -10.43
C ALA A 131 10.43 2.05 -11.64
N VAL A 132 10.30 2.69 -12.80
CA VAL A 132 10.40 1.97 -14.08
C VAL A 132 11.42 2.69 -14.96
N THR A 133 12.70 2.40 -14.72
CA THR A 133 13.71 2.56 -15.77
C THR A 133 13.20 1.81 -16.98
N LYS A 134 12.91 2.55 -18.04
CA LYS A 134 12.64 2.03 -19.37
C LYS A 134 13.74 1.04 -19.75
N SER A 135 13.49 -0.25 -19.58
CA SER A 135 14.24 -1.30 -20.27
C SER A 135 13.50 -1.62 -21.56
N ILE A 136 13.36 -0.61 -22.41
CA ILE A 136 13.09 -0.83 -23.84
C ILE A 136 14.43 -0.63 -24.53
N ARG A 137 15.17 -1.74 -24.56
CA ARG A 137 16.13 -2.17 -25.56
C ARG A 137 16.33 -1.19 -26.73
N THR A 138 17.33 -0.33 -26.63
CA THR A 138 17.96 0.29 -27.81
C THR A 138 18.87 -0.76 -28.45
N GLU A 139 18.33 -1.47 -29.44
CA GLU A 139 19.12 -2.31 -30.34
C GLU A 139 18.66 -2.09 -31.78
N ARG A 140 18.99 -0.90 -32.31
CA ARG A 140 19.11 -0.56 -33.75
C ARG A 140 19.99 0.69 -33.81
N GLY A 141 21.07 0.81 -34.55
CA GLY A 141 21.83 -0.10 -35.40
C GLY A 141 23.13 0.65 -35.72
N ARG A 142 24.25 -0.05 -35.60
CA ARG A 142 25.55 0.38 -36.12
C ARG A 142 25.62 -0.13 -37.55
N ILE A 143 25.55 0.78 -38.52
CA ILE A 143 26.16 0.70 -39.85
C ILE A 143 26.39 2.12 -40.33
#